data_AF-L0DTX6-F1
#
_entry.id   AF-L0DTX6-F1
#
_cell.length_a   1.000
_cell.length_b   1.000
_cell.length_c   1.000
_cell.angle_alpha   90.00
_cell.angle_beta   90.00
_cell.angle_gamma   90.00
#
_symmetry.space_group_name_H-M   'P 1'
#
loop_
_entity.id
_entity.type
_entity.pdbx_description
1 polymer ?
#
loop_
_entity_poly.entity_id
_entity_poly.type
_entity_poly.pdbx_seq_one_letter_code
_entity_poly.pdbx_strand_id
1 'polypeptide(L)' 'MALAHKLLRIVYAMLNHAAPYQDRTVDYEALVVQRNAPRWLKMLEKHGYLTAT' A
#
# COMPACT_ATOMS: atom_id res chain seq x y z
N MET A 1 3.63 -20.40 24.03
CA MET A 1 2.20 -20.04 23.86
C MET A 1 1.95 -18.54 23.63
N ALA A 2 2.89 -17.76 23.06
CA ALA A 2 2.69 -16.31 22.88
C ALA A 2 2.45 -15.88 21.41
N LEU A 3 3.06 -16.58 20.44
CA LEU A 3 2.99 -16.20 19.02
C LEU A 3 1.60 -16.45 18.41
N ALA A 4 1.06 -17.65 18.58
CA ALA A 4 -0.24 -18.03 18.02
C ALA A 4 -1.37 -17.12 18.56
N HIS A 5 -1.36 -16.82 19.86
CA HIS A 5 -2.33 -15.92 20.47
C HIS A 5 -2.22 -14.48 19.95
N LYS A 6 -1.00 -13.98 19.67
CA LYS A 6 -0.79 -12.67 19.05
C LYS A 6 -1.35 -12.63 17.62
N LEU A 7 -1.09 -13.69 16.82
CA LEU A 7 -1.62 -13.79 15.45
C LEU A 7 -3.15 -13.83 15.43
N LEU A 8 -3.78 -14.60 16.32
CA LEU A 8 -5.24 -14.66 16.42
C LEU A 8 -5.86 -13.30 16.75
N ARG A 9 -5.22 -12.51 17.63
CA ARG A 9 -5.69 -11.14 17.93
C ARG A 9 -5.61 -10.21 16.73
N ILE A 10 -4.55 -10.30 15.94
CA ILE A 10 -4.38 -9.49 14.71
C ILE A 10 -5.47 -9.86 13.71
N VAL A 11 -5.66 -11.16 13.44
CA VAL A 11 -6.68 -11.65 12.50
C VAL A 11 -8.08 -11.26 12.98
N TYR A 12 -8.39 -11.44 14.26
CA TYR A 12 -9.68 -11.03 14.84
C TYR A 12 -9.94 -9.53 14.66
N ALA A 13 -8.97 -8.67 14.95
CA ALA A 13 -9.10 -7.23 14.76
C ALA A 13 -9.32 -6.85 13.29
N MET A 14 -8.57 -7.45 12.36
CA MET A 14 -8.75 -7.21 10.92
C MET A 14 -10.17 -7.57 10.45
N LEU A 15 -10.68 -8.73 10.87
CA LEU A 15 -12.02 -9.17 10.51
C LEU A 15 -13.09 -8.28 11.15
N ASN A 16 -12.95 -7.93 12.42
CA ASN A 16 -13.92 -7.13 13.16
C ASN A 16 -14.01 -5.67 12.64
N HIS A 17 -12.89 -5.12 12.19
CA HIS A 17 -12.84 -3.76 11.64
C HIS A 17 -13.03 -3.72 10.12
N ALA A 18 -13.16 -4.89 9.46
CA ALA A 18 -13.17 -5.03 8.00
C ALA A 18 -12.05 -4.23 7.30
N ALA A 19 -10.90 -4.13 7.97
CA ALA A 19 -9.77 -3.34 7.55
C ALA A 19 -8.58 -4.24 7.21
N PRO A 20 -7.83 -3.94 6.14
CA PRO A 20 -6.63 -4.69 5.82
C PRO A 20 -5.58 -4.54 6.93
N TYR A 21 -4.68 -5.53 7.01
CA TYR A 21 -3.53 -5.44 7.90
C TYR A 21 -2.68 -4.21 7.54
N GLN A 22 -2.31 -3.43 8.54
CA GLN A 22 -1.40 -2.31 8.39
C GLN A 22 -0.22 -2.49 9.34
N ASP A 23 0.95 -2.75 8.75
CA ASP A 23 2.20 -2.74 9.50
C ASP A 23 2.72 -1.31 9.66
N ARG A 24 2.98 -0.89 10.92
CA ARG A 24 3.51 0.45 11.20
C ARG A 24 4.96 0.64 10.76
N THR A 25 5.68 -0.45 10.49
CA THR A 25 7.07 -0.40 10.03
C THR A 25 7.18 -0.28 8.52
N VAL A 26 6.07 -0.51 7.80
CA VAL A 26 6.04 -0.49 6.33
C VAL A 26 5.44 0.84 5.87
N ASP A 27 6.20 1.59 5.10
CA ASP A 27 5.70 2.75 4.37
C ASP A 27 4.98 2.30 3.09
N TYR A 28 3.69 2.00 3.22
CA TYR A 28 2.86 1.55 2.10
C TYR A 28 2.66 2.64 1.05
N GLU A 29 2.71 3.92 1.42
CA GLU A 29 2.58 5.03 0.48
C GLU A 29 3.78 5.06 -0.46
N ALA A 30 4.99 5.05 0.08
CA ALA A 30 6.22 4.99 -0.70
C ALA A 30 6.26 3.75 -1.61
N LEU A 31 5.82 2.58 -1.12
CA LEU A 31 5.76 1.34 -1.90
C LEU A 31 4.81 1.47 -3.11
N VAL A 32 3.61 2.01 -2.89
CA VAL A 32 2.60 2.19 -3.94
C VAL A 32 3.09 3.21 -4.98
N VAL A 33 3.69 4.31 -4.54
CA VAL A 33 4.27 5.32 -5.42
C VAL A 33 5.40 4.72 -6.26
N GLN A 34 6.36 4.04 -5.63
CA GLN A 34 7.48 3.42 -6.34
C GLN A 34 7.01 2.45 -7.43
N ARG A 35 5.99 1.64 -7.14
CA ARG A 35 5.44 0.67 -8.10
C ARG A 35 4.70 1.34 -9.26
N ASN A 36 3.88 2.34 -8.98
CA ASN A 36 2.91 2.85 -9.95
C ASN A 36 3.37 4.12 -10.68
N ALA A 37 4.20 4.96 -10.05
CA ALA A 37 4.57 6.27 -10.55
C ALA A 37 5.22 6.23 -11.95
N PRO A 38 6.16 5.32 -12.27
CA PRO A 38 6.76 5.28 -13.61
C PRO A 38 5.73 5.01 -14.72
N ARG A 39 4.71 4.19 -14.43
CA ARG A 39 3.64 3.87 -15.38
C ARG A 39 2.73 5.07 -15.60
N TRP A 40 2.38 5.78 -14.53
CA TRP A 40 1.56 6.98 -14.63
C TRP A 40 2.29 8.10 -15.36
N LEU A 41 3.58 8.31 -15.07
CA LEU A 41 4.40 9.31 -15.77
C LEU A 41 4.38 9.10 -17.29
N LYS A 42 4.62 7.86 -17.75
CA LYS A 42 4.54 7.49 -19.17
C LYS A 42 3.17 7.76 -19.79
N MET A 43 2.08 7.52 -19.05
CA MET A 43 0.72 7.76 -19.55
C MET A 43 0.42 9.26 -19.62
N LEU A 44 0.86 10.03 -18.63
CA LEU A 44 0.69 11.47 -18.61
C LEU A 44 1.47 12.13 -19.77
N GLU A 45 2.70 11.69 -20.04
CA GLU A 45 3.47 12.10 -21.22
C GLU A 45 2.74 11.73 -22.52
N LYS A 46 2.31 10.46 -22.67
CA LYS A 46 1.63 9.97 -23.88
C LYS A 46 0.36 10.77 -24.21
N HIS A 47 -0.40 11.15 -23.20
CA HIS A 47 -1.66 11.88 -23.36
C HIS A 47 -1.47 13.41 -23.39
N GLY A 48 -0.23 13.90 -23.35
CA GLY A 48 0.07 15.33 -23.41
C GLY A 48 -0.30 16.10 -22.14
N TYR A 49 -0.50 15.41 -21.01
CA TYR A 49 -0.74 16.04 -19.71
C TYR A 49 0.53 16.55 -19.05
N LEU A 50 1.70 16.06 -19.49
CA LEU A 50 2.99 16.60 -19.13
C LEU A 50 3.58 17.30 -20.35
N THR A 51 3.69 18.62 -20.29
CA THR A 51 4.52 19.39 -21.22
C THR A 51 5.97 19.05 -20.92
N ALA A 52 6.64 18.37 -21.87
CA ALA A 52 8.10 18.26 -21.83
C ALA A 52 8.66 19.68 -21.75
N THR A 53 9.32 20.00 -20.63
CA THR A 53 10.00 21.28 -20.44
C THR A 53 11.31 21.27 -21.21
#